data_AF-A0A932M973-F1
#
_entry.id   AF-A0A932M973-F1
#
_cell.length_a   1.000
_cell.length_b   1.000
_cell.length_c   1.000
_cell.angle_alpha   90.00
_cell.angle_beta   90.00
_cell.angle_gamma   90.00
#
_symmetry.space_group_name_H-M   'P 1'
#
loop_
_entity.id
_entity.type
_entity.pdbx_description
1 polymer ?
#
loop_
_entity_poly.entity_id
_entity_poly.type
_entity_poly.pdbx_seq_one_letter_code
_entity_poly.pdbx_strand_id
1 'polypeptide(L)' 'MKIEYDTEHDLLNIEFLANVPIDDSLEVDGVVIDYAKDKRIVGIEVLDAS' A
#
# COMPACT_ATOMS: atom_id res chain seq x y z
N MET A 1 -7.45 8.72 -4.40
CA MET A 1 -6.82 7.61 -5.12
C MET A 1 -5.60 8.15 -5.84
N LYS A 2 -4.42 7.63 -5.47
CA LYS A 2 -3.11 8.02 -5.99
C LYS A 2 -2.35 6.73 -6.32
N ILE A 3 -1.67 6.71 -7.46
CA ILE A 3 -0.85 5.57 -7.87
C ILE A 3 0.54 6.13 -8.18
N GLU A 4 1.55 5.55 -7.55
CA GLU A 4 2.95 5.96 -7.72
C GLU A 4 3.82 4.72 -7.87
N TYR A 5 4.73 4.77 -8.83
CA TYR A 5 5.76 3.74 -9.00
C TYR A 5 7.10 4.34 -8.60
N ASP A 6 7.73 3.73 -7.61
CA ASP A 6 9.08 4.04 -7.19
C ASP A 6 10.05 3.17 -8.01
N THR A 7 10.69 3.80 -8.98
CA THR A 7 11.67 3.15 -9.86
C THR A 7 12.95 2.74 -9.15
N GLU A 8 13.29 3.39 -8.04
CA GLU A 8 14.54 3.09 -7.30
C GLU A 8 14.40 1.79 -6.51
N HIS A 9 13.19 1.51 -6.00
CA HIS A 9 12.90 0.36 -5.16
C HIS A 9 12.05 -0.74 -5.84
N ASP A 10 11.68 -0.58 -7.11
CA ASP A 10 10.75 -1.46 -7.84
C ASP A 10 9.44 -1.71 -7.06
N LEU A 11 8.80 -0.61 -6.66
CA LEU A 11 7.66 -0.62 -5.76
C LEU A 11 6.47 0.14 -6.37
N LEU A 12 5.34 -0.52 -6.51
CA LEU A 12 4.08 0.14 -6.89
C LEU A 12 3.24 0.42 -5.64
N ASN A 13 2.98 1.69 -5.34
CA ASN A 13 2.07 2.11 -4.29
C ASN A 13 0.72 2.56 -4.87
N ILE A 14 -0.37 2.04 -4.32
CA ILE A 14 -1.74 2.42 -4.62
C ILE A 14 -2.41 2.90 -3.33
N GLU A 15 -2.58 4.21 -3.19
CA GLU A 15 -3.24 4.83 -2.05
C GLU A 15 -4.73 5.06 -2.35
N PHE A 16 -5.62 4.43 -1.57
CA PHE A 16 -7.06 4.60 -1.69
C PHE A 16 -7.58 5.77 -0.85
N LEU A 17 -7.13 5.87 0.40
CA LEU A 17 -7.63 6.82 1.40
C LEU A 17 -6.55 7.83 1.82
N ALA A 18 -6.63 9.04 1.26
CA ALA A 18 -5.67 10.10 1.57
C ALA A 18 -5.80 10.59 3.02
N ASN A 19 -4.66 10.82 3.67
CA ASN A 19 -4.56 11.32 5.05
C ASN A 19 -5.22 10.43 6.11
N VAL A 20 -5.40 9.14 5.82
CA VAL A 20 -5.85 8.16 6.82
C VAL A 20 -4.62 7.44 7.39
N PRO A 21 -4.40 7.46 8.71
CA PRO A 21 -3.28 6.74 9.32
C PRO A 21 -3.40 5.23 9.13
N ILE A 22 -2.26 4.59 8.88
CA ILE A 22 -2.12 3.13 8.89
C ILE A 22 -2.04 2.67 10.35
N ASP A 23 -2.87 1.69 10.72
CA ASP A 23 -2.93 1.06 12.05
C ASP A 23 -2.28 -0.33 12.05
N ASP A 24 -2.36 -1.03 10.91
CA ASP A 24 -1.91 -2.41 10.75
C ASP A 24 -1.56 -2.68 9.28
N SER A 25 -0.64 -3.59 9.01
CA SER A 25 -0.21 -3.96 7.65
C SER A 25 -0.09 -5.48 7.54
N LEU A 26 -0.56 -6.02 6.42
CA LEU A 26 -0.47 -7.45 6.11
C LEU A 26 0.34 -7.64 4.82
N GLU A 27 1.47 -8.34 4.92
CA GLU A 27 2.25 -8.77 3.76
C GLU A 27 1.91 -10.20 3.37
N VAL A 28 1.53 -10.41 2.10
CA VAL A 28 1.28 -11.72 1.50
C VAL A 28 1.83 -11.73 0.08
N ASP A 29 2.76 -12.65 -0.19
CA ASP A 29 3.32 -12.90 -1.53
C ASP A 29 3.80 -11.63 -2.26
N GLY A 30 4.55 -10.77 -1.56
CA GLY A 30 5.09 -9.52 -2.14
C GLY A 30 4.06 -8.39 -2.27
N VAL A 31 2.87 -8.56 -1.72
CA VAL A 31 1.84 -7.52 -1.63
C VAL A 31 1.64 -7.11 -0.18
N VAL A 32 1.80 -5.82 0.12
CA VAL A 32 1.50 -5.24 1.43
C VAL A 32 0.13 -4.57 1.36
N ILE A 33 -0.76 -4.91 2.29
CA ILE A 33 -2.08 -4.30 2.43
C ILE A 33 -2.12 -3.52 3.73
N ASP A 34 -2.33 -2.21 3.62
CA ASP A 34 -2.40 -1.32 4.77
C ASP A 34 -3.85 -1.11 5.22
N TYR A 35 -4.08 -1.25 6.53
CA TYR A 35 -5.39 -1.09 7.14
C TYR A 35 -5.42 0.11 8.08
N ALA A 36 -6.53 0.83 8.05
CA ALA A 36 -6.89 1.76 9.10
C ALA A 36 -7.40 0.99 10.33
N LYS A 37 -7.51 1.70 11.46
CA LYS A 37 -8.02 1.14 12.72
C LYS A 37 -9.41 0.49 12.61
N ASP A 38 -10.25 0.98 11.70
CA ASP A 38 -11.59 0.44 11.42
C ASP A 38 -11.60 -0.63 10.31
N LYS A 39 -10.42 -1.16 9.96
CA LYS A 39 -10.18 -2.23 8.98
C LYS A 39 -10.55 -1.88 7.54
N ARG A 40 -10.75 -0.60 7.22
CA ARG A 40 -10.71 -0.13 5.82
C ARG A 40 -9.29 -0.24 5.27
N ILE A 41 -9.17 -0.58 4.00
CA ILE A 41 -7.88 -0.57 3.29
C ILE A 41 -7.50 0.88 3.00
N VAL A 42 -6.32 1.30 3.46
CA VAL A 42 -5.72 2.61 3.22
C VAL A 42 -4.98 2.60 1.90
N GLY A 43 -4.16 1.57 1.67
CA GLY A 43 -3.32 1.42 0.50
C GLY A 43 -2.91 -0.03 0.27
N ILE A 44 -2.32 -0.26 -0.91
CA ILE A 44 -1.64 -1.50 -1.27
C ILE A 44 -0.28 -1.14 -1.86
N GLU A 45 0.75 -1.87 -1.46
CA GLU A 45 2.07 -1.84 -2.07
C GLU A 45 2.36 -3.18 -2.76
N VAL A 46 2.93 -3.15 -3.96
CA VAL A 46 3.40 -4.34 -4.69
C VAL A 46 4.91 -4.23 -4.82
N LEU A 47 5.61 -5.14 -4.14
CA LEU A 47 7.05 -5.30 -4.24
C LEU A 47 7.41 -6.01 -5.55
N ASP A 48 8.60 -5.73 -6.09
CA ASP A 48 9.11 -6.32 -7.34
C ASP A 48 8.08 -6.21 -8.49
N ALA A 49 7.55 -5.01 -8.71
CA ALA A 49 6.40 -4.79 -9.60
C ALA A 49 6.73 -4.84 -11.11
N SER A 50 8.01 -5.04 -11.48
CA SER A 50 8.51 -5.05 -12.86
C SER A 50 8.58 -6.41 -13.56
#